data_AF-A0A7X7GSW8-F1
#
_entry.id   AF-A0A7X7GSW8-F1
#
_cell.length_a   1.000
_cell.length_b   1.000
_cell.length_c   1.000
_cell.angle_alpha   90.00
_cell.angle_beta   90.00
_cell.angle_gamma   90.00
#
_symmetry.space_group_name_H-M   'P 1'
#
loop_
_entity.id
_entity.type
_entity.pdbx_description
1 polymer ?
#
loop_
_entity_poly.entity_id
_entity_poly.type
_entity_poly.pdbx_seq_one_letter_code
_entity_poly.pdbx_strand_id
1 'polypeptide(L)'
;MVEIFSDAIGLDNLQETHWLSLAVRESRVRGLESLHTVRRRLDVLGGEIETLDGLENLRRLGTLRVTAPHLTSIRALSSVEVIDGSLETLEAESLEDLRGLENVRRISGSMKVRLTSADQIGVFDNLESVGGDVFLLVDEELICEAGMAFSEKSIGGTLVVGPTDLGGFDPASCE
;
A
#
# COMPACT_ATOMS: atom_id res chain seq x y z
N MET A 1 -15.20 14.43 -1.63
CA MET A 1 -13.74 14.48 -1.85
C MET A 1 -13.20 15.37 -0.76
N VAL A 2 -12.25 14.88 0.01
CA VAL A 2 -11.54 15.64 1.04
C VAL A 2 -10.11 15.76 0.56
N GLU A 3 -9.64 16.99 0.39
CA GLU A 3 -8.26 17.30 0.00
C GLU A 3 -7.62 18.03 1.17
N ILE A 4 -6.47 17.52 1.60
CA ILE A 4 -5.76 18.01 2.78
C ILE A 4 -4.39 18.47 2.32
N PHE A 5 -4.16 19.78 2.41
CA PHE A 5 -2.91 20.45 2.03
C PHE A 5 -2.10 20.94 3.25
N SER A 6 -2.64 20.75 4.46
CA SER A 6 -2.09 21.15 5.75
C SER A 6 -2.60 20.22 6.87
N ASP A 7 -2.59 20.62 8.15
CA ASP A 7 -3.32 19.90 9.20
C ASP A 7 -4.82 19.74 8.87
N ALA A 8 -5.43 18.60 9.22
CA ALA A 8 -6.85 18.29 8.99
C ALA A 8 -7.78 18.89 10.08
N ILE A 9 -7.49 20.11 10.52
CA ILE A 9 -8.16 20.73 11.67
C ILE A 9 -9.67 20.79 11.44
N GLY A 10 -10.43 20.28 12.41
CA GLY A 10 -11.89 20.24 12.36
C GLY A 10 -12.48 19.00 11.67
N LEU A 11 -11.64 18.06 11.25
CA LEU A 11 -12.06 16.74 10.76
C LEU A 11 -12.02 15.65 11.84
N ASP A 12 -11.85 16.01 13.11
CA ASP A 12 -11.72 15.07 14.23
C ASP A 12 -12.94 14.14 14.40
N ASN A 13 -14.09 14.50 13.84
CA ASN A 13 -15.32 13.68 13.82
C ASN A 13 -15.57 12.98 12.46
N LEU A 14 -14.68 13.16 11.49
CA LEU A 14 -14.80 12.55 10.17
C LEU A 14 -14.52 11.04 10.29
N GLN A 15 -15.61 10.28 10.26
CA GLN A 15 -15.58 8.83 10.39
C GLN A 15 -15.40 8.10 9.06
N GLU A 16 -15.93 8.69 7.98
CA GLU A 16 -15.88 8.09 6.66
C GLU A 16 -15.74 9.14 5.56
N THR A 17 -15.03 8.79 4.48
CA THR A 17 -15.02 9.56 3.25
C THR A 17 -15.05 8.64 2.03
N HIS A 18 -15.44 9.19 0.88
CA HIS A 18 -15.31 8.47 -0.39
C HIS A 18 -13.89 8.61 -0.96
N TRP A 19 -13.33 9.81 -0.90
CA TRP A 19 -12.03 10.14 -1.47
C TRP A 19 -11.29 11.00 -0.46
N LEU A 20 -10.07 10.59 -0.13
CA LEU A 20 -9.11 11.35 0.66
C LEU A 20 -7.84 11.55 -0.17
N SER A 21 -7.45 12.80 -0.39
CA SER A 21 -6.15 13.13 -0.95
C SER A 21 -5.35 13.87 0.10
N LEU A 22 -4.18 13.32 0.43
CA LEU A 22 -3.20 13.91 1.32
C LEU A 22 -2.10 14.50 0.45
N ALA A 23 -1.98 15.83 0.44
CA ALA A 23 -0.92 16.57 -0.23
C ALA A 23 -0.33 17.59 0.76
N VAL A 24 -0.06 17.10 1.98
CA VAL A 24 0.38 17.92 3.12
C VAL A 24 1.82 18.36 2.96
N ARG A 25 2.10 19.58 3.44
CA ARG A 25 3.45 20.16 3.46
C ARG A 25 4.13 19.92 4.81
N GLU A 26 3.45 19.24 5.71
CA GLU A 26 3.91 18.80 7.02
C GLU A 26 4.32 17.33 6.97
N SER A 27 5.14 16.91 7.93
CA SER A 27 5.65 15.53 7.98
C SER A 27 4.64 14.48 8.42
N ARG A 28 3.44 14.88 8.89
CA ARG A 28 2.41 13.97 9.39
C ARG A 28 1.01 14.51 9.18
N VAL A 29 0.02 13.63 9.24
CA VAL A 29 -1.40 14.01 9.28
C VAL A 29 -1.85 14.17 10.74
N ARG A 30 -2.80 15.06 10.99
CA ARG A 30 -3.46 15.23 12.31
C ARG A 30 -4.93 15.49 12.08
N GLY A 31 -5.80 15.07 13.00
CA GLY A 31 -7.23 15.36 12.96
C GLY A 31 -8.04 14.36 12.14
N LEU A 32 -7.48 13.18 11.81
CA LEU A 32 -8.18 12.09 11.14
C LEU A 32 -8.29 10.84 12.02
N GLU A 33 -8.06 10.96 13.32
CA GLU A 33 -7.97 9.84 14.24
C GLU A 33 -9.30 9.07 14.36
N SER A 34 -10.43 9.72 14.05
CA SER A 34 -11.76 9.06 14.01
C SER A 34 -12.07 8.37 12.68
N LEU A 35 -11.23 8.55 11.64
CA LEU A 35 -11.49 8.04 10.30
C LEU A 35 -11.26 6.54 10.25
N HIS A 36 -12.33 5.78 10.02
CA HIS A 36 -12.28 4.32 9.92
C HIS A 36 -12.53 3.79 8.51
N THR A 37 -13.00 4.63 7.58
CA THR A 37 -13.27 4.17 6.21
C THR A 37 -12.98 5.23 5.13
N VAL A 38 -12.21 4.83 4.12
CA VAL A 38 -12.06 5.56 2.85
C VAL A 38 -12.62 4.67 1.74
N ARG A 39 -13.85 4.94 1.27
CA ARG A 39 -14.59 4.00 0.42
C ARG A 39 -14.04 3.79 -0.97
N ARG A 40 -13.46 4.82 -1.60
CA ARG A 40 -13.01 4.74 -3.01
C ARG A 40 -11.52 4.89 -3.15
N ARG A 41 -10.92 5.93 -2.58
CA ARG A 41 -9.49 6.19 -2.82
C ARG A 41 -8.86 7.01 -1.71
N LEU A 42 -7.70 6.54 -1.25
CA LEU A 42 -6.70 7.30 -0.51
C LEU A 42 -5.53 7.56 -1.46
N ASP A 43 -5.36 8.81 -1.86
CA ASP A 43 -4.16 9.27 -2.57
C ASP A 43 -3.24 9.95 -1.56
N VAL A 44 -2.03 9.41 -1.40
CA VAL A 44 -0.93 10.06 -0.66
C VAL A 44 0.00 10.67 -1.70
N LEU A 45 -0.09 11.99 -1.85
CA LEU A 45 0.59 12.78 -2.86
C LEU A 45 1.67 13.66 -2.21
N GLY A 46 2.79 13.81 -2.92
CA GLY A 46 4.01 14.42 -2.44
C GLY A 46 3.89 15.83 -1.85
N GLY A 47 4.88 16.13 -1.02
CA GLY A 47 5.10 17.35 -0.28
C GLY A 47 6.25 17.09 0.69
N GLU A 48 5.94 17.00 1.97
CA GLU A 48 6.91 16.68 3.03
C GLU A 48 6.43 15.53 3.93
N ILE A 49 5.35 14.83 3.56
CA ILE A 49 4.77 13.78 4.39
C ILE A 49 5.75 12.63 4.60
N GLU A 50 6.07 12.35 5.86
CA GLU A 50 6.97 11.27 6.28
C GLU A 50 6.18 10.08 6.85
N THR A 51 5.09 10.35 7.56
CA THR A 51 4.23 9.32 8.16
C THR A 51 2.75 9.57 7.90
N LEU A 52 1.97 8.49 7.95
CA LEU A 52 0.50 8.53 7.90
C LEU A 52 -0.14 8.54 9.30
N ASP A 53 0.60 8.98 10.32
CA ASP A 53 0.08 9.09 11.69
C ASP A 53 -1.23 9.88 11.70
N GLY A 54 -2.18 9.47 12.54
CA GLY A 54 -3.56 9.94 12.51
C GLY A 54 -4.51 9.07 11.67
N LEU A 55 -4.01 8.08 10.91
CA LEU A 55 -4.84 7.10 10.18
C LEU A 55 -4.92 5.72 10.87
N GLU A 56 -4.51 5.59 12.13
CA GLU A 56 -4.38 4.32 12.88
C GLU A 56 -5.68 3.51 12.97
N ASN A 57 -6.83 4.20 12.92
CA ASN A 57 -8.15 3.60 13.04
C ASN A 57 -8.77 3.22 11.70
N LEU A 58 -8.05 3.39 10.59
CA LEU A 58 -8.56 3.05 9.26
C LEU A 58 -8.65 1.53 9.10
N ARG A 59 -9.87 1.01 8.91
CA ARG A 59 -10.13 -0.44 8.81
C ARG A 59 -10.41 -0.91 7.39
N ARG A 60 -10.94 -0.01 6.57
CA ARG A 60 -11.36 -0.31 5.21
C ARG A 60 -10.96 0.80 4.26
N LEU A 61 -10.31 0.40 3.18
CA LEU A 61 -9.75 1.31 2.20
C LEU A 61 -10.20 0.87 0.79
N GLY A 62 -10.51 1.83 -0.07
CA GLY A 62 -10.76 1.59 -1.49
C GLY A 62 -9.46 1.28 -2.23
N THR A 63 -9.01 2.16 -3.11
CA THR A 63 -7.65 2.15 -3.67
C THR A 63 -6.69 2.92 -2.77
N LEU A 64 -5.51 2.35 -2.50
CA LEU A 64 -4.37 3.08 -1.93
C LEU A 64 -3.39 3.40 -3.05
N ARG A 65 -3.11 4.68 -3.26
CA ARG A 65 -2.04 5.13 -4.14
C ARG A 65 -1.07 6.00 -3.36
N VAL A 66 0.20 5.62 -3.39
CA VAL A 66 1.29 6.34 -2.74
C VAL A 66 2.26 6.86 -3.80
N THR A 67 2.36 8.19 -3.84
CA THR A 67 3.26 8.98 -4.68
C THR A 67 3.85 10.08 -3.79
N ALA A 68 4.69 9.68 -2.83
CA ALA A 68 5.21 10.53 -1.77
C ALA A 68 6.69 10.17 -1.50
N PRO A 69 7.66 10.90 -2.06
CA PRO A 69 9.07 10.49 -2.06
C PRO A 69 9.71 10.52 -0.67
N HIS A 70 9.17 11.33 0.25
CA HIS A 70 9.63 11.47 1.64
C HIS A 70 8.90 10.57 2.65
N LEU A 71 7.90 9.81 2.21
CA LEU A 71 7.14 8.93 3.10
C LEU A 71 8.05 7.77 3.55
N THR A 72 8.31 7.67 4.85
CA THR A 72 9.18 6.65 5.46
C THR A 72 8.40 5.50 6.08
N SER A 73 7.13 5.74 6.47
CA SER A 73 6.31 4.75 7.17
C SER A 73 4.83 4.84 6.83
N ILE A 74 4.21 3.66 6.64
CA ILE A 74 2.76 3.47 6.52
C ILE A 74 2.17 2.67 7.69
N ARG A 75 2.87 2.56 8.82
CA ARG A 75 2.44 1.74 9.97
C ARG A 75 1.07 2.11 10.55
N ALA A 76 0.64 3.35 10.35
CA ALA A 76 -0.71 3.79 10.69
C ALA A 76 -1.81 2.97 9.97
N LEU A 77 -1.50 2.30 8.87
CA LEU A 77 -2.48 1.47 8.15
C LEU A 77 -2.66 0.07 8.74
N SER A 78 -2.00 -0.26 9.86
CA SER A 78 -2.00 -1.61 10.46
C SER A 78 -3.39 -2.16 10.80
N SER A 79 -4.42 -1.34 10.93
CA SER A 79 -5.81 -1.77 11.14
C SER A 79 -6.55 -2.18 9.86
N VAL A 80 -5.97 -1.97 8.67
CA VAL A 80 -6.61 -2.26 7.39
C VAL A 80 -6.57 -3.76 7.11
N GLU A 81 -7.75 -4.37 7.01
CA GLU A 81 -7.88 -5.80 6.68
C GLU A 81 -8.21 -6.03 5.20
N VAL A 82 -8.80 -5.02 4.54
CA VAL A 82 -9.34 -5.12 3.19
C VAL A 82 -9.07 -3.85 2.39
N ILE A 83 -8.51 -4.05 1.20
CA ILE A 83 -8.37 -3.03 0.16
C ILE A 83 -9.36 -3.38 -0.96
N ASP A 84 -10.46 -2.65 -1.05
CA ASP A 84 -11.51 -2.94 -2.04
C ASP A 84 -11.11 -2.58 -3.47
N GLY A 85 -10.10 -1.73 -3.64
CA GLY A 85 -9.51 -1.35 -4.93
C GLY A 85 -8.11 -1.92 -5.10
N SER A 86 -7.23 -1.09 -5.66
CA SER A 86 -5.82 -1.42 -5.93
C SER A 86 -4.88 -0.92 -4.84
N LEU A 87 -3.70 -1.53 -4.73
CA LEU A 87 -2.57 -1.06 -3.93
C LEU A 87 -1.43 -0.66 -4.87
N GLU A 88 -1.05 0.61 -4.87
CA GLU A 88 -0.02 1.14 -5.77
C GLU A 88 1.00 2.00 -4.99
N THR A 89 2.27 1.57 -4.91
CA THR A 89 3.38 2.39 -4.40
C THR A 89 4.30 2.77 -5.57
N LEU A 90 4.00 3.89 -6.23
CA LEU A 90 4.66 4.27 -7.50
C LEU A 90 5.92 5.11 -7.27
N GLU A 91 5.92 5.99 -6.26
CA GLU A 91 7.03 6.93 -6.00
C GLU A 91 7.20 7.11 -4.49
N ALA A 92 7.47 6.00 -3.79
CA ALA A 92 7.69 5.95 -2.33
C ALA A 92 9.15 5.56 -2.04
N GLU A 93 10.09 6.38 -2.52
CA GLU A 93 11.52 6.02 -2.52
C GLU A 93 12.10 5.83 -1.12
N SER A 94 11.69 6.66 -0.17
CA SER A 94 12.13 6.64 1.23
C SER A 94 11.36 5.65 2.11
N LEU A 95 10.36 4.95 1.57
CA LEU A 95 9.53 4.03 2.35
C LEU A 95 10.38 2.83 2.77
N GLU A 96 10.65 2.74 4.08
CA GLU A 96 11.61 1.77 4.64
C GLU A 96 11.08 0.34 4.56
N ASP A 97 9.79 0.17 4.83
CA ASP A 97 9.08 -1.08 4.85
C ASP A 97 7.60 -0.89 4.48
N LEU A 98 6.92 -2.01 4.22
CA LEU A 98 5.47 -2.04 4.02
C LEU A 98 4.73 -2.40 5.31
N ARG A 99 5.38 -2.28 6.48
CA ARG A 99 4.75 -2.54 7.77
C ARG A 99 3.64 -1.53 7.99
N GLY A 100 2.50 -2.01 8.43
CA GLY A 100 1.20 -1.36 8.30
C GLY A 100 0.25 -2.09 7.35
N LEU A 101 0.71 -3.02 6.51
CA LEU A 101 -0.16 -3.81 5.63
C LEU A 101 -0.27 -5.29 6.05
N GLU A 102 0.24 -5.66 7.22
CA GLU A 102 0.34 -7.05 7.68
C GLU A 102 -1.01 -7.73 7.89
N ASN A 103 -2.06 -6.95 8.13
CA ASN A 103 -3.41 -7.46 8.34
C ASN A 103 -4.24 -7.52 7.06
N VAL A 104 -3.72 -7.04 5.93
CA VAL A 104 -4.44 -7.06 4.66
C VAL A 104 -4.57 -8.50 4.17
N ARG A 105 -5.81 -8.99 4.11
CA ARG A 105 -6.13 -10.34 3.62
C ARG A 105 -6.55 -10.34 2.16
N ARG A 106 -7.08 -9.23 1.66
CA ARG A 106 -7.66 -9.17 0.32
C ARG A 106 -7.47 -7.81 -0.33
N ILE A 107 -7.06 -7.85 -1.58
CA ILE A 107 -7.02 -6.71 -2.52
C ILE A 107 -7.94 -7.06 -3.70
N SER A 108 -9.05 -6.35 -3.92
CA SER A 108 -9.93 -6.71 -5.05
C SER A 108 -9.37 -6.29 -6.41
N GLY A 109 -8.54 -5.25 -6.44
CA GLY A 109 -7.90 -4.74 -7.65
C GLY A 109 -6.52 -5.34 -7.88
N SER A 110 -5.68 -4.58 -8.57
CA SER A 110 -4.28 -4.95 -8.81
C SER A 110 -3.38 -4.50 -7.65
N MET A 111 -2.22 -5.13 -7.53
CA MET A 111 -1.17 -4.76 -6.61
C MET A 111 0.08 -4.39 -7.40
N LYS A 112 0.65 -3.23 -7.12
CA LYS A 112 1.96 -2.81 -7.64
C LYS A 112 2.78 -2.22 -6.50
N VAL A 113 3.77 -2.98 -6.05
CA VAL A 113 4.63 -2.58 -4.92
C VAL A 113 6.10 -2.82 -5.24
N ARG A 114 6.96 -2.07 -4.57
CA ARG A 114 8.40 -2.32 -4.58
C ARG A 114 8.79 -3.01 -3.28
N LEU A 115 9.52 -4.12 -3.38
CA LEU A 115 10.12 -4.80 -2.22
C LEU A 115 11.65 -4.66 -2.33
N THR A 116 12.26 -4.10 -1.31
CA THR A 116 13.69 -3.84 -1.19
C THR A 116 14.39 -4.81 -0.24
N SER A 117 13.65 -5.67 0.46
CA SER A 117 14.21 -6.69 1.35
C SER A 117 13.28 -7.90 1.51
N ALA A 118 13.85 -9.06 1.87
CA ALA A 118 13.11 -10.28 2.16
C ALA A 118 12.09 -10.11 3.30
N ASP A 119 12.44 -9.32 4.33
CA ASP A 119 11.55 -9.02 5.47
C ASP A 119 10.22 -8.38 5.03
N GLN A 120 10.21 -7.65 3.90
CA GLN A 120 9.01 -7.02 3.37
C GLN A 120 8.10 -8.01 2.63
N ILE A 121 8.61 -9.17 2.19
CA ILE A 121 7.78 -10.23 1.58
C ILE A 121 6.82 -10.78 2.63
N GLY A 122 7.33 -11.05 3.84
CA GLY A 122 6.56 -11.58 4.97
C GLY A 122 5.46 -10.65 5.49
N VAL A 123 5.49 -9.35 5.15
CA VAL A 123 4.37 -8.43 5.41
C VAL A 123 3.08 -8.96 4.78
N PHE A 124 3.16 -9.67 3.65
CA PHE A 124 2.00 -10.19 2.93
C PHE A 124 1.69 -11.66 3.25
N ASP A 125 2.17 -12.19 4.38
CA ASP A 125 1.87 -13.58 4.80
C ASP A 125 0.37 -13.81 4.96
N ASN A 126 -0.37 -12.84 5.51
CA ASN A 126 -1.82 -12.91 5.68
C ASN A 126 -2.62 -12.59 4.40
N LEU A 127 -1.97 -12.13 3.33
CA LEU A 127 -2.65 -11.87 2.07
C LEU A 127 -3.15 -13.19 1.50
N GLU A 128 -4.45 -13.31 1.25
CA GLU A 128 -5.08 -14.51 0.70
C GLU A 128 -5.30 -14.37 -0.80
N SER A 129 -5.70 -13.17 -1.25
CA SER A 129 -6.05 -12.95 -2.67
C SER A 129 -5.82 -11.52 -3.17
N VAL A 130 -5.46 -11.44 -4.45
CA VAL A 130 -5.42 -10.23 -5.28
C VAL A 130 -6.29 -10.47 -6.51
N GLY A 131 -7.33 -9.66 -6.70
CA GLY A 131 -8.30 -9.87 -7.78
C GLY A 131 -7.77 -9.54 -9.18
N GLY A 132 -6.77 -8.66 -9.27
CA GLY A 132 -6.11 -8.27 -10.52
C GLY A 132 -4.70 -8.82 -10.67
N ASP A 133 -3.89 -8.10 -11.44
CA ASP A 133 -2.47 -8.37 -11.61
C ASP A 133 -1.66 -8.02 -10.36
N VAL A 134 -0.55 -8.72 -10.15
CA VAL A 134 0.44 -8.44 -9.11
C VAL A 134 1.76 -8.10 -9.79
N PHE A 135 2.26 -6.89 -9.55
CA PHE A 135 3.56 -6.41 -10.01
C PHE A 135 4.46 -6.16 -8.80
N LEU A 136 5.49 -6.97 -8.64
CA LEU A 136 6.49 -6.84 -7.59
C LEU A 136 7.78 -6.32 -8.21
N LEU A 137 8.13 -5.07 -7.90
CA LEU A 137 9.41 -4.49 -8.26
C LEU A 137 10.43 -4.90 -7.22
N VAL A 138 11.33 -5.82 -7.57
CA VAL A 138 12.32 -6.38 -6.66
C VAL A 138 13.68 -6.47 -7.34
N ASP A 139 14.75 -6.45 -6.55
CA ASP A 139 16.09 -6.75 -7.06
C ASP A 139 16.20 -8.22 -7.47
N GLU A 140 17.14 -8.53 -8.37
CA GLU A 140 17.30 -9.87 -8.96
C GLU A 140 17.41 -10.99 -7.92
N GLU A 141 18.05 -10.71 -6.79
CA GLU A 141 18.26 -11.66 -5.69
C GLU A 141 16.96 -12.06 -4.96
N LEU A 142 15.92 -11.22 -5.02
CA LEU A 142 14.64 -11.45 -4.34
C LEU A 142 13.55 -12.04 -5.26
N ILE A 143 13.81 -12.16 -6.58
CA ILE A 143 12.80 -12.58 -7.56
C ILE A 143 12.16 -13.91 -7.18
N CYS A 144 12.98 -14.91 -6.85
CA CYS A 144 12.47 -16.24 -6.56
C CYS A 144 11.74 -16.30 -5.21
N GLU A 145 12.25 -15.61 -4.19
CA GLU A 145 11.59 -15.58 -2.88
C GLU A 145 10.22 -14.90 -2.96
N ALA A 146 10.17 -13.71 -3.58
CA ALA A 146 8.92 -12.97 -3.78
C ALA A 146 7.97 -13.72 -4.71
N GLY A 147 8.46 -14.24 -5.83
CA GLY A 147 7.66 -14.98 -6.79
C GLY A 147 7.03 -16.24 -6.21
N MET A 148 7.79 -17.03 -5.46
CA MET A 148 7.25 -18.21 -4.78
C MET A 148 6.21 -17.82 -3.72
N ALA A 149 6.52 -16.86 -2.86
CA ALA A 149 5.60 -16.41 -1.81
C ALA A 149 4.26 -15.89 -2.37
N PHE A 150 4.30 -15.17 -3.49
CA PHE A 150 3.08 -14.64 -4.12
C PHE A 150 2.36 -15.66 -5.02
N SER A 151 3.07 -16.66 -5.56
CA SER A 151 2.46 -17.73 -6.36
C SER A 151 1.52 -18.64 -5.56
N GLU A 152 1.68 -18.68 -4.22
CA GLU A 152 0.78 -19.40 -3.32
C GLU A 152 -0.55 -18.66 -3.08
N LYS A 153 -0.63 -17.38 -3.47
CA LYS A 153 -1.82 -16.54 -3.27
C LYS A 153 -2.81 -16.71 -4.43
N SER A 154 -4.09 -16.45 -4.17
CA SER A 154 -5.08 -16.40 -5.25
C SER A 154 -4.94 -15.10 -6.03
N ILE A 155 -4.32 -15.16 -7.21
CA ILE A 155 -4.14 -14.02 -8.11
C ILE A 155 -5.10 -14.17 -9.29
N GLY A 156 -5.97 -13.17 -9.49
CA GLY A 156 -6.94 -13.16 -10.59
C GLY A 156 -6.35 -12.75 -11.94
N GLY A 157 -5.21 -12.07 -11.93
CA GLY A 157 -4.44 -11.68 -13.11
C GLY A 157 -3.08 -12.39 -13.23
N THR A 158 -2.10 -11.67 -13.74
CA THR A 158 -0.71 -12.16 -13.91
C THR A 158 0.13 -11.76 -12.70
N LEU A 159 0.99 -12.67 -12.23
CA LEU A 159 2.08 -12.36 -11.33
C LEU A 159 3.31 -11.96 -12.14
N VAL A 160 3.83 -10.75 -11.94
CA VAL A 160 5.03 -10.19 -12.55
C VAL A 160 5.99 -9.84 -11.43
N VAL A 161 7.21 -10.38 -11.48
CA VAL A 161 8.24 -10.16 -10.44
C VAL A 161 9.56 -9.86 -11.13
N GLY A 162 10.19 -8.74 -10.77
CA GLY A 162 11.50 -8.39 -11.30
C GLY A 162 11.84 -6.91 -11.14
N PRO A 163 13.03 -6.50 -11.59
CA PRO A 163 13.47 -5.11 -11.51
C PRO A 163 12.69 -4.18 -12.44
N THR A 164 11.97 -4.75 -13.40
CA THR A 164 11.14 -4.03 -14.39
C THR A 164 9.84 -4.81 -14.62
N ASP A 165 8.79 -4.12 -15.08
CA ASP A 165 7.48 -4.70 -15.41
C ASP A 165 7.49 -5.53 -16.72
N LEU A 166 8.49 -6.39 -16.94
CA LEU A 166 8.66 -7.13 -18.19
C LEU A 166 8.48 -8.64 -17.97
N GLY A 167 7.24 -9.11 -18.19
CA GLY A 167 6.90 -10.54 -18.32
C GLY A 167 6.37 -11.19 -17.04
N GLY A 168 5.56 -12.24 -17.19
CA GLY A 168 5.05 -13.01 -16.05
C GLY A 168 6.14 -13.82 -15.35
N PHE A 169 5.96 -14.08 -14.06
CA PHE A 169 6.83 -14.93 -13.25
C PHE A 169 6.64 -16.41 -13.60
N ASP A 170 7.76 -17.13 -13.82
CA ASP A 170 7.79 -18.57 -14.04
C ASP A 170 8.52 -19.25 -12.88
N PRO A 171 7.85 -20.05 -12.02
CA PRO A 171 8.50 -20.74 -10.91
C PRO A 171 9.66 -21.65 -11.32
N ALA A 172 9.67 -22.17 -12.56
CA ALA A 172 10.74 -23.03 -13.05
C ALA A 172 12.07 -22.29 -13.27
N SER A 173 12.06 -20.95 -13.30
CA SER A 173 13.30 -20.16 -13.41
C SER A 173 14.12 -20.11 -12.11
N CYS A 174 13.62 -20.72 -11.03
CA CYS A 174 14.23 -20.71 -9.70
C CYS A 174 15.02 -21.98 -9.36
N GLU A 175 15.19 -22.90 -10.33
CA GLU A 175 15.94 -24.16 -10.21
C GLU A 175 17.42 -24.03 -10.61
#